data_AF-A0A917PEG5-F1
#
_entry.id   AF-A0A917PEG5-F1
#
_cell.length_a   1.000
_cell.length_b   1.000
_cell.length_c   1.000
_cell.angle_alpha   90.00
_cell.angle_beta   90.00
_cell.angle_gamma   90.00
#
_symmetry.space_group_name_H-M   'P 1'
#
loop_
_entity.id
_entity.type
_entity.pdbx_description
1 polymer ?
#
loop_
_entity_poly.entity_id
_entity_poly.type
_entity_poly.pdbx_seq_one_letter_code
_entity_poly.pdbx_strand_id
1 'polypeptide(L)'
;MLILCGPCAELLSTTGLGKLRRRLGPAPFKALFEVVAGPLGGRQTPGVYYRGLRTVAFDGCRSTRVPDSKDNLAWLGKQRLQNGTDVNYPLLHLMALVETGTRAIIGAVIDAARGEVGMALELMARVTEGMLLLADRGFDTNEFIRAAHASRAALLQRACASRKPVVLKVLHDGSYLSVIAGVPVRIIEAQVTVTSADGGTHQGTYRLVTTLLDARRYPGEELVTLYHERWEIEVAFLAIRHSMVGGEVLRSKDPQGLRQEMWALLTVYQAIRTAMTDASDAMPGCDPDRASFRIALCAARDSVVTATEVIPAPGEELTSIITLAVSDNLLDARRPRISARTTKSPSVRYDRRHAEEDRPQVSTPITDINIVIHPPRETGPIPPRTLTPVPADTPHPDPTHATPQGPVPLPPPVPPHTSRLEDIMALMSTAPDRHWRAGEISVLLRLEHSRDIASQLCVWTRRGVLTRTGRGTYTLPPGPPVPSKRALRLEDVLAVMATDPERRWRPRDLAQALGTIKESTLKQVMSAWSRKGLLLKTAPGVYAHPMPQPRELQQQSRRTA
;
A
#
# COMPACT_ATOMS: atom_id res chain seq x y z
N MET A 1 17.52 25.91 -0.42
CA MET A 1 18.43 26.61 -1.35
C MET A 1 19.49 27.20 -0.45
N LEU A 2 20.67 26.58 -0.37
CA LEU A 2 21.77 27.10 0.46
C LEU A 2 22.27 28.36 -0.23
N ILE A 3 22.03 29.53 0.38
CA ILE A 3 22.56 30.80 -0.09
C ILE A 3 24.01 30.86 0.37
N LEU A 4 24.93 30.61 -0.56
CA LEU A 4 26.35 30.92 -0.39
C LEU A 4 26.53 32.40 -0.67
N CYS A 5 26.49 33.24 0.37
CA CYS A 5 26.92 34.63 0.28
C CYS A 5 28.46 34.68 0.33
N GLY A 6 29.09 34.82 -0.82
CA GLY A 6 30.51 35.17 -0.95
C GLY A 6 30.72 36.10 -2.15
N PRO A 7 31.79 36.91 -2.20
CA PRO A 7 31.95 38.01 -3.18
C PRO A 7 32.15 37.57 -4.64
N CYS A 8 32.17 36.27 -4.93
CA CYS A 8 32.24 35.70 -6.27
C CYS A 8 31.04 34.78 -6.54
N ALA A 9 29.83 35.32 -6.47
CA ALA A 9 28.66 34.62 -7.00
C ALA A 9 28.60 34.82 -8.53
N GLU A 10 29.52 34.18 -9.27
CA GLU A 10 29.21 33.85 -10.67
C GLU A 10 27.92 33.03 -10.64
N LEU A 11 26.89 33.49 -11.37
CA LEU A 11 25.59 32.84 -11.46
C LEU A 11 25.78 31.35 -11.76
N LEU A 12 25.65 30.51 -10.73
CA LEU A 12 25.78 29.06 -10.86
C LEU A 12 24.73 28.58 -11.85
N SER A 13 25.17 28.13 -13.03
CA SER A 13 24.26 27.54 -14.00
C SER A 13 23.54 26.34 -13.38
N THR A 14 22.30 26.10 -13.80
CA THR A 14 21.53 24.90 -13.41
C THR A 14 22.31 23.61 -13.64
N THR A 15 23.12 23.58 -14.71
CA THR A 15 24.07 22.50 -15.03
C THR A 15 25.18 22.37 -14.00
N GLY A 16 25.76 23.48 -13.53
CA GLY A 16 26.77 23.50 -12.47
C GLY A 16 26.24 22.94 -11.15
N LEU A 17 25.05 23.38 -10.73
CA LEU A 17 24.37 22.85 -9.54
C LEU A 17 24.07 21.35 -9.68
N GLY A 18 23.63 20.91 -10.86
CA GLY A 18 23.38 19.49 -11.14
C GLY A 18 24.65 18.63 -11.11
N LYS A 19 25.80 19.16 -11.54
CA LYS A 19 27.11 18.47 -11.42
C LYS A 19 27.56 18.38 -9.97
N LEU A 20 27.44 19.47 -9.21
CA LEU A 20 27.81 19.49 -7.78
C LEU A 20 26.95 18.52 -6.95
N ARG A 21 25.63 18.51 -7.18
CA ARG A 21 24.72 17.56 -6.51
C ARG A 21 25.09 16.10 -6.80
N ARG A 22 25.42 15.78 -8.05
CA ARG A 22 25.88 14.44 -8.43
C ARG A 22 27.21 14.07 -7.76
N ARG A 23 28.14 15.02 -7.65
CA ARG A 23 29.43 14.82 -6.95
C ARG A 23 29.25 14.53 -5.46
N LEU A 24 28.31 15.21 -4.79
CA LEU A 24 28.03 14.99 -3.37
C LEU A 24 27.34 13.63 -3.11
N GLY A 25 26.43 13.24 -3.99
CA GLY A 25 25.63 12.02 -3.80
C GLY A 25 24.69 12.08 -2.58
N PRO A 26 23.99 10.98 -2.26
CA PRO A 26 23.02 10.94 -1.17
C PRO A 26 23.63 10.75 0.23
N ALA A 27 24.84 10.21 0.33
CA ALA A 27 25.41 9.80 1.62
C ALA A 27 25.56 10.97 2.62
N PRO A 28 26.04 12.17 2.25
CA PRO A 28 26.12 13.28 3.19
C PRO A 28 24.75 13.74 3.71
N PHE A 29 23.72 13.70 2.87
CA PHE A 29 22.36 14.07 3.28
C PHE A 29 21.74 13.02 4.19
N LYS A 30 22.02 11.73 3.96
CA LYS A 30 21.63 10.67 4.88
C LYS A 30 22.32 10.85 6.23
N ALA A 31 23.63 11.11 6.25
CA ALA A 31 24.37 11.35 7.48
C ALA A 31 23.81 12.57 8.23
N LEU A 32 23.52 13.67 7.53
CA LEU A 32 22.90 14.85 8.12
C LEU A 32 21.51 14.54 8.71
N PHE A 33 20.68 13.79 7.98
CA PHE A 33 19.39 13.32 8.51
C PHE A 33 19.60 12.48 9.77
N GLU A 34 20.56 11.55 9.77
CA GLU A 34 20.83 10.68 10.92
C GLU A 34 21.34 11.44 12.15
N VAL A 35 21.93 12.63 11.99
CA VAL A 35 22.30 13.52 13.09
C VAL A 35 21.07 14.16 13.73
N VAL A 36 20.09 14.58 12.92
CA VAL A 36 18.89 15.27 13.43
C VAL A 36 17.73 14.33 13.77
N ALA A 37 17.75 13.10 13.25
CA ALA A 37 16.72 12.10 13.46
C ALA A 37 16.74 11.57 14.90
N GLY A 38 15.55 11.39 15.46
CA GLY A 38 15.39 10.95 16.83
C GLY A 38 14.05 11.37 17.43
N PRO A 39 13.73 10.84 18.63
CA PRO A 39 12.61 11.33 19.41
C PRO A 39 12.87 12.77 19.86
N LEU A 40 11.83 13.60 19.92
CA LEU A 40 11.94 15.00 20.35
C LEU A 40 11.27 15.25 21.69
N GLY A 41 10.14 14.59 21.96
CA GLY A 41 9.35 14.89 23.15
C GLY A 41 10.00 14.43 24.46
N GLY A 42 9.89 15.25 25.50
CA GLY A 42 10.23 14.91 26.87
C GLY A 42 9.17 14.06 27.56
N ARG A 43 9.42 13.69 28.83
CA ARG A 43 8.45 12.94 29.66
C ARG A 43 7.19 13.75 30.00
N GLN A 44 7.30 15.08 30.01
CA GLN A 44 6.20 15.99 30.32
C GLN A 44 5.45 16.44 29.05
N THR A 45 6.01 16.20 27.86
CA THR A 45 5.39 16.54 26.59
C THR A 45 4.12 15.70 26.40
N PRO A 46 2.93 16.32 26.27
CA PRO A 46 1.68 15.60 26.07
C PRO A 46 1.70 14.69 24.84
N GLY A 47 1.02 13.54 24.92
CA GLY A 47 0.87 12.61 23.79
C GLY A 47 2.09 11.74 23.45
N VAL A 48 3.24 11.93 24.12
CA VAL A 48 4.49 11.22 23.79
C VAL A 48 4.63 9.87 24.51
N TYR A 49 4.07 9.76 25.71
CA TYR A 49 4.23 8.59 26.56
C TYR A 49 2.89 7.98 26.97
N TYR A 50 2.76 6.66 26.85
CA TYR A 50 1.69 5.88 27.46
C TYR A 50 2.26 5.06 28.61
N ARG A 51 1.88 5.40 29.86
CA ARG A 51 2.28 4.69 31.08
C ARG A 51 3.81 4.44 31.16
N GLY A 52 4.60 5.43 30.76
CA GLY A 52 6.07 5.40 30.75
C GLY A 52 6.71 4.82 29.50
N LEU A 53 5.92 4.33 28.52
CA LEU A 53 6.39 3.83 27.24
C LEU A 53 6.26 4.90 26.15
N ARG A 54 7.35 5.23 25.46
CA ARG A 54 7.34 6.21 24.36
C ARG A 54 6.59 5.63 23.17
N THR A 55 5.55 6.29 22.69
CA THR A 55 4.72 5.78 21.60
C THR A 55 5.35 6.06 20.25
N VAL A 56 5.57 5.00 19.47
CA VAL A 56 6.20 5.07 18.15
C VAL A 56 5.40 4.26 17.15
N ALA A 57 5.41 4.62 15.87
CA ALA A 57 4.66 3.93 14.82
C ALA A 57 5.51 3.59 13.61
N PHE A 58 5.26 2.40 13.01
CA PHE A 58 5.75 2.04 11.68
C PHE A 58 4.67 2.25 10.62
N ASP A 59 5.09 2.80 9.48
CA ASP A 59 4.24 2.85 8.29
C ASP A 59 5.07 3.08 7.02
N GLY A 60 4.56 2.57 5.90
CA GLY A 60 5.16 2.64 4.58
C GLY A 60 4.42 3.60 3.66
N CYS A 61 5.11 4.65 3.21
CA CYS A 61 4.58 5.59 2.22
C CYS A 61 4.96 5.17 0.78
N ARG A 62 4.04 4.48 0.09
CA ARG A 62 4.22 4.02 -1.30
C ARG A 62 3.61 4.93 -2.36
N SER A 63 3.60 6.24 -2.14
CA SER A 63 2.87 7.18 -3.02
C SER A 63 3.61 8.48 -3.31
N THR A 64 4.91 8.52 -3.09
CA THR A 64 5.77 9.63 -3.53
C THR A 64 6.06 9.48 -5.02
N ARG A 65 5.52 10.39 -5.84
CA ARG A 65 5.70 10.37 -7.30
C ARG A 65 7.10 10.82 -7.68
N VAL A 66 7.71 10.14 -8.65
CA VAL A 66 9.02 10.53 -9.21
C VAL A 66 8.98 10.58 -10.73
N PRO A 67 9.96 11.23 -11.40
CA PRO A 67 9.99 11.33 -12.86
C PRO A 67 10.11 9.95 -13.52
N ASP A 68 9.43 9.76 -14.65
CA ASP A 68 9.39 8.53 -15.46
C ASP A 68 10.60 8.34 -16.38
N SER A 69 11.78 8.78 -15.93
CA SER A 69 13.05 8.55 -16.61
C SER A 69 13.42 7.06 -16.64
N LYS A 70 14.19 6.65 -17.66
CA LYS A 70 14.68 5.27 -17.84
C LYS A 70 15.31 4.70 -16.56
N ASP A 71 16.17 5.47 -15.87
CA ASP A 71 16.91 5.00 -14.70
C ASP A 71 16.00 4.79 -13.49
N ASN A 72 15.10 5.73 -13.23
CA ASN A 72 14.09 5.59 -12.17
C ASN A 72 13.15 4.41 -12.44
N LEU A 73 12.75 4.18 -13.69
CA LEU A 73 11.92 3.04 -14.06
C LEU A 73 12.64 1.71 -13.90
N ALA A 74 13.94 1.65 -14.25
CA ALA A 74 14.74 0.45 -14.05
C ALA A 74 14.88 0.10 -12.56
N TRP A 75 14.92 1.11 -11.69
CA TRP A 75 15.02 0.90 -10.24
C TRP A 75 13.68 0.61 -9.56
N LEU A 76 12.64 1.39 -9.84
CA LEU A 76 11.36 1.35 -9.11
C LEU A 76 10.30 0.47 -9.80
N GLY A 77 10.46 0.23 -11.10
CA GLY A 77 9.40 -0.30 -11.95
C GLY A 77 8.19 0.64 -12.06
N LYS A 78 7.10 0.11 -12.63
CA LYS A 78 5.76 0.71 -12.52
C LYS A 78 4.88 -0.20 -11.70
N GLN A 79 4.12 0.38 -10.77
CA GLN A 79 3.10 -0.38 -10.07
C GLN A 79 1.93 -0.69 -11.02
N ARG A 80 1.53 -1.96 -11.07
CA ARG A 80 0.31 -2.37 -11.77
C ARG A 80 -0.92 -2.07 -10.94
N LEU A 81 -1.89 -1.44 -11.58
CA LEU A 81 -3.22 -1.18 -11.03
C LEU A 81 -4.05 -2.47 -11.06
N GLN A 82 -5.11 -2.53 -10.24
CA GLN A 82 -6.00 -3.71 -10.17
C GLN A 82 -6.72 -4.01 -11.50
N ASN A 83 -6.89 -2.99 -12.34
CA ASN A 83 -7.45 -3.12 -13.69
C ASN A 83 -6.42 -3.58 -14.75
N GLY A 84 -5.18 -3.86 -14.35
CA GLY A 84 -4.10 -4.35 -15.23
C GLY A 84 -3.32 -3.27 -15.98
N THR A 85 -3.63 -1.97 -15.79
CA THR A 85 -2.84 -0.87 -16.36
C THR A 85 -1.72 -0.41 -15.42
N ASP A 86 -0.63 0.14 -15.95
CA ASP A 86 0.44 0.68 -15.11
C ASP A 86 0.08 2.09 -14.60
N VAL A 87 0.55 2.45 -13.39
CA VAL A 87 0.50 3.84 -12.94
C VAL A 87 1.34 4.74 -13.85
N ASN A 88 0.90 5.99 -14.04
CA ASN A 88 1.57 6.94 -14.94
C ASN A 88 3.00 7.30 -14.46
N TYR A 89 3.25 7.26 -13.15
CA TYR A 89 4.55 7.61 -12.56
C TYR A 89 5.10 6.46 -11.70
N PRO A 90 6.42 6.22 -11.71
CA PRO A 90 7.04 5.38 -10.69
C PRO A 90 6.79 5.99 -9.29
N LEU A 91 6.70 5.12 -8.29
CA LEU A 91 6.43 5.51 -6.91
C LEU A 91 7.60 5.09 -6.02
N LEU A 92 8.21 6.07 -5.37
CA LEU A 92 9.23 5.84 -4.35
C LEU A 92 8.55 5.37 -3.06
N HIS A 93 9.14 4.37 -2.41
CA HIS A 93 8.69 3.86 -1.14
C HIS A 93 9.60 4.38 -0.02
N LEU A 94 8.99 5.06 0.93
CA LEU A 94 9.61 5.52 2.17
C LEU A 94 9.00 4.72 3.32
N MET A 95 9.82 3.99 4.06
CA MET A 95 9.45 3.40 5.35
C MET A 95 9.95 4.33 6.46
N ALA A 96 9.13 4.61 7.47
CA ALA A 96 9.54 5.44 8.60
C ALA A 96 9.14 4.84 9.95
N LEU A 97 9.96 5.12 10.96
CA LEU A 97 9.65 4.99 12.37
C LEU A 97 9.46 6.40 12.93
N VAL A 98 8.28 6.67 13.48
CA VAL A 98 7.89 8.02 13.93
C VAL A 98 7.43 7.99 15.37
N GLU A 99 7.85 8.96 16.18
CA GLU A 99 7.25 9.26 17.48
C GLU A 99 5.86 9.86 17.29
N THR A 100 4.82 9.27 17.87
CA THR A 100 3.44 9.69 17.54
C THR A 100 3.10 11.07 18.08
N GLY A 101 3.53 11.40 19.30
CA GLY A 101 3.19 12.68 19.95
C GLY A 101 3.76 13.92 19.24
N THR A 102 5.05 13.93 18.90
CA THR A 102 5.68 15.08 18.21
C THR A 102 5.68 14.93 16.68
N ARG A 103 5.42 13.72 16.18
CA ARG A 103 5.60 13.32 14.78
C ARG A 103 7.07 13.37 14.32
N ALA A 104 8.03 13.34 15.24
CA ALA A 104 9.45 13.26 14.93
C ALA A 104 9.83 11.95 14.25
N ILE A 105 10.74 11.98 13.27
CA ILE A 105 11.23 10.78 12.59
C ILE A 105 12.44 10.24 13.34
N ILE A 106 12.30 9.04 13.87
CA ILE A 106 13.37 8.30 14.58
C ILE A 106 14.27 7.58 13.56
N GLY A 107 13.69 7.10 12.46
CA GLY A 107 14.43 6.44 11.41
C GLY A 107 13.63 6.34 10.13
N ALA A 108 14.33 6.22 8.99
CA ALA A 108 13.71 6.06 7.69
C ALA A 108 14.54 5.13 6.80
N VAL A 109 13.87 4.43 5.89
CA VAL A 109 14.48 3.62 4.83
C VAL A 109 13.84 4.00 3.51
N ILE A 110 14.67 4.21 2.49
CA ILE A 110 14.25 4.53 1.13
C ILE A 110 14.71 3.40 0.23
N ASP A 111 13.79 2.54 -0.18
CA ASP A 111 14.10 1.42 -1.05
C ASP A 111 12.92 1.08 -1.97
N ALA A 112 13.19 0.31 -3.01
CA ALA A 112 12.23 -0.15 -4.01
C ALA A 112 12.06 -1.67 -3.99
N ALA A 113 13.12 -2.40 -3.61
CA ALA A 113 13.22 -3.83 -3.84
C ALA A 113 12.79 -4.67 -2.64
N ARG A 114 13.13 -4.25 -1.43
CA ARG A 114 12.77 -4.95 -0.20
C ARG A 114 11.29 -4.69 0.10
N GLY A 115 10.48 -5.71 0.30
CA GLY A 115 9.07 -5.52 0.67
C GLY A 115 8.91 -4.62 1.91
N GLU A 116 7.69 -4.16 2.18
CA GLU A 116 7.38 -3.24 3.29
C GLU A 116 7.83 -3.77 4.65
N VAL A 117 7.58 -5.05 4.91
CA VAL A 117 8.06 -5.73 6.13
C VAL A 117 9.59 -5.76 6.19
N GLY A 118 10.27 -6.01 5.07
CA GLY A 118 11.73 -6.02 5.02
C GLY A 118 12.36 -4.67 5.37
N MET A 119 11.77 -3.56 4.89
CA MET A 119 12.21 -2.22 5.26
C MET A 119 11.94 -1.91 6.73
N ALA A 120 10.79 -2.33 7.27
CA ALA A 120 10.47 -2.11 8.68
C ALA A 120 11.40 -2.90 9.61
N LEU A 121 11.79 -4.13 9.22
CA LEU A 121 12.74 -4.94 9.98
C LEU A 121 14.13 -4.29 10.06
N GLU A 122 14.58 -3.58 9.02
CA GLU A 122 15.83 -2.82 9.05
C GLU A 122 15.81 -1.70 10.09
N LEU A 123 14.65 -1.06 10.28
CA LEU A 123 14.45 -0.04 11.30
C LEU A 123 14.24 -0.61 12.71
N MET A 124 14.08 -1.92 12.87
CA MET A 124 13.87 -2.53 14.18
C MET A 124 15.05 -2.30 15.14
N ALA A 125 16.25 -2.09 14.60
CA ALA A 125 17.43 -1.71 15.38
C ALA A 125 17.30 -0.36 16.12
N ARG A 126 16.33 0.47 15.73
CA ARG A 126 16.02 1.75 16.39
C ARG A 126 14.92 1.64 17.45
N VAL A 127 14.28 0.48 17.56
CA VAL A 127 13.22 0.20 18.52
C VAL A 127 13.84 -0.36 19.80
N THR A 128 13.44 0.16 20.96
CA THR A 128 14.06 -0.17 22.26
C THR A 128 13.03 -0.48 23.35
N GLU A 129 13.47 -1.07 24.45
CA GLU A 129 12.63 -1.54 25.58
C GLU A 129 11.70 -0.46 26.17
N GLY A 130 12.08 0.82 26.10
CA GLY A 130 11.28 1.95 26.59
C GLY A 130 10.17 2.41 25.62
N MET A 131 9.95 1.72 24.51
CA MET A 131 9.00 2.11 23.46
C MET A 131 7.76 1.21 23.44
N LEU A 132 6.63 1.80 23.03
CA LEU A 132 5.42 1.11 22.62
C LEU A 132 5.23 1.29 21.12
N LEU A 133 5.44 0.20 20.37
CA LEU A 133 5.37 0.16 18.93
C LEU A 133 3.94 -0.07 18.44
N LEU A 134 3.41 0.90 17.70
CA LEU A 134 2.12 0.87 17.02
C LEU A 134 2.31 0.44 15.56
N ALA A 135 1.63 -0.63 15.13
CA ALA A 135 1.76 -1.13 13.76
C ALA A 135 0.41 -1.51 13.15
N ASP A 136 0.29 -1.34 11.84
CA ASP A 136 -0.92 -1.66 11.10
C ASP A 136 -1.01 -3.18 10.76
N ARG A 137 -2.10 -3.57 10.10
CA ARG A 137 -2.33 -4.96 9.69
C ARG A 137 -1.41 -5.46 8.58
N GLY A 138 -0.76 -4.55 7.84
CA GLY A 138 0.25 -4.86 6.82
C GLY A 138 1.49 -5.51 7.41
N PHE A 139 1.76 -5.27 8.71
CA PHE A 139 2.87 -5.87 9.45
C PHE A 139 2.48 -7.13 10.23
N ASP A 140 1.28 -7.68 10.03
CA ASP A 140 0.78 -8.87 10.75
C ASP A 140 1.46 -10.18 10.31
N THR A 141 2.78 -10.25 10.45
CA THR A 141 3.62 -11.41 10.13
C THR A 141 4.27 -11.96 11.39
N ASN A 142 4.52 -13.27 11.40
CA ASN A 142 5.20 -13.94 12.53
C ASN A 142 6.65 -13.46 12.70
N GLU A 143 7.29 -13.02 11.61
CA GLU A 143 8.64 -12.47 11.64
C GLU A 143 8.66 -11.10 12.34
N PHE A 144 7.77 -10.20 11.94
CA PHE A 144 7.67 -8.87 12.53
C PHE A 144 7.32 -8.91 14.03
N ILE A 145 6.36 -9.74 14.45
CA ILE A 145 6.00 -9.90 15.87
C ILE A 145 7.20 -10.41 16.68
N ARG A 146 7.96 -11.39 16.16
CA ARG A 146 9.18 -11.87 16.82
C ARG A 146 10.25 -10.79 16.90
N ALA A 147 10.46 -10.02 15.83
CA ALA A 147 11.44 -8.95 15.80
C ALA A 147 11.11 -7.82 16.79
N ALA A 148 9.85 -7.40 16.85
CA ALA A 148 9.36 -6.41 17.82
C ALA A 148 9.48 -6.92 19.27
N HIS A 149 9.22 -8.21 19.51
CA HIS A 149 9.43 -8.79 20.84
C HIS A 149 10.93 -8.90 21.21
N ALA A 150 11.79 -9.25 20.24
CA ALA A 150 13.23 -9.37 20.45
C ALA A 150 13.91 -8.04 20.79
N SER A 151 13.38 -6.90 20.31
CA SER A 151 13.84 -5.56 20.71
C SER A 151 13.40 -5.15 22.11
N ARG A 152 12.62 -6.00 22.79
CA ARG A 152 12.00 -5.78 24.12
C ARG A 152 11.02 -4.62 24.20
N ALA A 153 10.70 -3.98 23.07
CA ALA A 153 9.64 -2.99 23.05
C ALA A 153 8.28 -3.65 23.29
N ALA A 154 7.37 -2.87 23.87
CA ALA A 154 5.98 -3.24 23.86
C ALA A 154 5.43 -3.11 22.42
N LEU A 155 4.53 -4.01 22.03
CA LEU A 155 3.88 -4.01 20.72
C LEU A 155 2.38 -3.78 20.92
N LEU A 156 1.77 -3.00 20.05
CA LEU A 156 0.32 -2.87 19.89
C LEU A 156 0.01 -2.76 18.39
N GLN A 157 -0.31 -3.88 17.76
CA GLN A 157 -0.58 -3.92 16.33
C GLN A 157 -2.00 -4.37 16.01
N ARG A 158 -2.54 -3.96 14.87
CA ARG A 158 -3.77 -4.55 14.35
C ARG A 158 -3.45 -5.86 13.63
N ALA A 159 -4.18 -6.92 13.94
CA ALA A 159 -4.09 -8.20 13.23
C ALA A 159 -5.02 -8.25 12.02
N CYS A 160 -4.64 -9.05 11.03
CA CYS A 160 -5.51 -9.46 9.95
C CYS A 160 -6.64 -10.34 10.47
N ALA A 161 -7.85 -10.17 9.92
CA ALA A 161 -9.03 -10.97 10.30
C ALA A 161 -8.84 -12.48 10.06
N SER A 162 -7.96 -12.84 9.11
CA SER A 162 -7.60 -14.23 8.79
C SER A 162 -6.76 -14.91 9.86
N ARG A 163 -6.09 -14.16 10.73
CA ARG A 163 -5.30 -14.72 11.84
C ARG A 163 -6.22 -15.35 12.87
N LYS A 164 -5.89 -16.56 13.30
CA LYS A 164 -6.63 -17.35 14.29
C LYS A 164 -5.73 -17.64 15.50
N PRO A 165 -5.54 -16.66 16.40
CA PRO A 165 -4.76 -16.88 17.62
C PRO A 165 -5.47 -17.90 18.51
N VAL A 166 -4.70 -18.73 19.23
CA VAL A 166 -5.26 -19.69 20.20
C VAL A 166 -5.71 -18.94 21.44
N VAL A 167 -6.81 -19.34 22.05
CA VAL A 167 -7.25 -18.75 23.34
C VAL A 167 -6.59 -19.54 24.45
N LEU A 168 -5.70 -18.92 25.23
CA LEU A 168 -5.06 -19.56 26.39
C LEU A 168 -5.80 -19.22 27.70
N LYS A 169 -6.16 -17.95 27.88
CA LYS A 169 -6.87 -17.48 29.07
C LYS A 169 -7.65 -16.21 28.76
N VAL A 170 -8.94 -16.20 29.05
CA VAL A 170 -9.77 -14.98 28.99
C VAL A 170 -9.50 -14.13 30.24
N LEU A 171 -9.39 -12.82 30.06
CA LEU A 171 -9.11 -11.84 31.11
C LEU A 171 -10.39 -11.08 31.50
N HIS A 172 -10.33 -10.36 32.61
CA HIS A 172 -11.50 -9.69 33.22
C HIS A 172 -12.14 -8.61 32.35
N ASP A 173 -11.42 -8.04 31.39
CA ASP A 173 -11.92 -7.02 30.47
C ASP A 173 -12.35 -7.59 29.10
N GLY A 174 -12.55 -8.92 29.02
CA GLY A 174 -12.98 -9.61 27.80
C GLY A 174 -11.85 -9.94 26.80
N SER A 175 -10.69 -9.31 26.93
CA SER A 175 -9.51 -9.69 26.14
C SER A 175 -8.97 -11.07 26.53
N TYR A 176 -8.05 -11.66 25.75
CA TYR A 176 -7.50 -12.99 26.07
C TYR A 176 -6.01 -13.13 25.76
N LEU A 177 -5.31 -13.93 26.56
CA LEU A 177 -3.93 -14.32 26.33
C LEU A 177 -3.83 -15.36 25.21
N SER A 178 -2.77 -15.26 24.42
CA SER A 178 -2.44 -16.13 23.30
C SER A 178 -0.91 -16.23 23.15
N VAL A 179 -0.47 -17.05 22.20
CA VAL A 179 0.93 -17.13 21.76
C VAL A 179 0.96 -17.08 20.25
N ILE A 180 1.78 -16.19 19.69
CA ILE A 180 2.00 -16.08 18.26
C ILE A 180 3.49 -16.24 17.98
N ALA A 181 3.85 -17.27 17.20
CA ALA A 181 5.24 -17.55 16.84
C ALA A 181 6.20 -17.63 18.04
N GLY A 182 5.73 -18.21 19.15
CA GLY A 182 6.48 -18.32 20.41
C GLY A 182 6.45 -17.07 21.29
N VAL A 183 5.89 -15.96 20.82
CA VAL A 183 5.75 -14.72 21.58
C VAL A 183 4.44 -14.75 22.38
N PRO A 184 4.49 -14.59 23.71
CA PRO A 184 3.30 -14.37 24.53
C PRO A 184 2.65 -13.04 24.15
N VAL A 185 1.37 -13.08 23.84
CA VAL A 185 0.59 -11.90 23.45
C VAL A 185 -0.76 -11.90 24.11
N ARG A 186 -1.42 -10.75 24.08
CA ARG A 186 -2.81 -10.55 24.43
C ARG A 186 -3.56 -10.05 23.21
N ILE A 187 -4.75 -10.59 23.00
CA ILE A 187 -5.64 -10.25 21.90
C ILE A 187 -6.81 -9.45 22.45
N ILE A 188 -7.08 -8.31 21.84
CA ILE A 188 -8.21 -7.44 22.17
C ILE A 188 -9.09 -7.37 20.93
N GLU A 189 -10.30 -7.94 21.02
CA GLU A 189 -11.30 -7.84 19.97
C GLU A 189 -12.31 -6.77 20.39
N ALA A 190 -12.32 -5.65 19.68
CA ALA A 190 -13.14 -4.50 20.01
C ALA A 190 -14.07 -4.14 18.85
N GLN A 191 -15.30 -3.78 19.19
CA GLN A 191 -16.21 -3.06 18.33
C GLN A 191 -16.21 -1.60 18.77
N VAL A 192 -15.87 -0.72 17.83
CA VAL A 192 -15.86 0.73 18.04
C VAL A 192 -17.05 1.30 17.30
N THR A 193 -17.95 1.93 18.05
CA THR A 193 -19.10 2.66 17.54
C THR A 193 -18.81 4.14 17.72
N VAL A 194 -18.95 4.92 16.64
CA VAL A 194 -18.79 6.38 16.69
C VAL A 194 -20.09 7.05 16.30
N THR A 195 -20.48 8.04 17.09
CA THR A 195 -21.64 8.89 16.83
C THR A 195 -21.15 10.23 16.32
N SER A 196 -21.66 10.65 15.17
CA SER A 196 -21.30 11.89 14.49
C SER A 196 -22.26 13.01 14.85
N ALA A 197 -21.83 14.26 14.74
CA ALA A 197 -22.64 15.44 15.04
C ALA A 197 -23.91 15.58 14.16
N ASP A 198 -23.96 14.91 13.01
CA ASP A 198 -25.14 14.81 12.14
C ASP A 198 -26.13 13.71 12.56
N GLY A 199 -25.88 13.04 13.69
CA GLY A 199 -26.66 11.90 14.20
C GLY A 199 -26.28 10.56 13.58
N GLY A 200 -25.36 10.54 12.60
CA GLY A 200 -24.90 9.30 11.95
C GLY A 200 -24.08 8.43 12.90
N THR A 201 -24.37 7.13 12.93
CA THR A 201 -23.62 6.14 13.70
C THR A 201 -22.81 5.23 12.76
N HIS A 202 -21.53 5.05 13.05
CA HIS A 202 -20.64 4.18 12.27
C HIS A 202 -19.95 3.17 13.16
N GLN A 203 -19.84 1.93 12.70
CA GLN A 203 -19.23 0.86 13.46
C GLN A 203 -18.04 0.23 12.73
N GLY A 204 -17.00 -0.08 13.48
CA GLY A 204 -15.81 -0.77 12.99
C GLY A 204 -15.29 -1.79 13.98
N THR A 205 -14.76 -2.90 13.48
CA THR A 205 -14.15 -3.94 14.31
C THR A 205 -12.63 -3.87 14.25
N TYR A 206 -12.01 -4.03 15.42
CA TYR A 206 -10.57 -4.05 15.61
C TYR A 206 -10.18 -5.34 16.32
N ARG A 207 -9.17 -6.03 15.80
CA ARG A 207 -8.47 -7.09 16.52
C ARG A 207 -7.05 -6.59 16.73
N LEU A 208 -6.70 -6.25 17.96
CA LEU A 208 -5.37 -5.82 18.34
C LEU A 208 -4.60 -6.97 18.97
N VAL A 209 -3.32 -7.05 18.67
CA VAL A 209 -2.33 -7.95 19.28
C VAL A 209 -1.36 -7.08 20.06
N THR A 210 -1.17 -7.39 21.33
CA THR A 210 -0.24 -6.64 22.18
C THR A 210 0.64 -7.54 23.03
N THR A 211 1.87 -7.12 23.31
CA THR A 211 2.73 -7.76 24.32
C THR A 211 2.49 -7.22 25.74
N LEU A 212 1.58 -6.26 25.91
CA LEU A 212 1.12 -5.75 27.20
C LEU A 212 0.08 -6.71 27.82
N LEU A 213 0.56 -7.72 28.56
CA LEU A 213 -0.25 -8.86 29.00
C LEU A 213 -1.18 -8.57 30.19
N ASP A 214 -0.85 -7.58 31.02
CA ASP A 214 -1.61 -7.26 32.22
C ASP A 214 -2.79 -6.32 31.90
N ALA A 215 -4.01 -6.87 31.92
CA ALA A 215 -5.24 -6.13 31.67
C ALA A 215 -5.60 -5.09 32.72
N ARG A 216 -5.08 -5.19 33.96
CA ARG A 216 -5.32 -4.18 35.00
C ARG A 216 -4.40 -2.98 34.80
N ARG A 217 -3.14 -3.25 34.45
CA ARG A 217 -2.14 -2.21 34.18
C ARG A 217 -2.37 -1.53 32.83
N TYR A 218 -2.86 -2.28 31.84
CA TYR A 218 -3.09 -1.81 30.47
C TYR A 218 -4.51 -2.20 30.02
N PRO A 219 -5.55 -1.45 30.43
CA PRO A 219 -6.93 -1.75 30.06
C PRO A 219 -7.14 -1.81 28.55
N GLY A 220 -7.93 -2.76 28.06
CA GLY A 220 -8.10 -2.95 26.62
C GLY A 220 -8.72 -1.72 25.92
N GLU A 221 -9.64 -1.01 26.57
CA GLU A 221 -10.30 0.17 26.02
C GLU A 221 -9.32 1.34 25.84
N GLU A 222 -8.41 1.54 26.81
CA GLU A 222 -7.31 2.50 26.69
C GLU A 222 -6.41 2.16 25.51
N LEU A 223 -6.06 0.88 25.33
CA LEU A 223 -5.21 0.44 24.22
C LEU A 223 -5.91 0.62 22.86
N VAL A 224 -7.22 0.40 22.77
CA VAL A 224 -7.99 0.66 21.55
C VAL A 224 -7.99 2.15 21.22
N THR A 225 -8.20 3.01 22.23
CA THR A 225 -8.11 4.47 22.07
C THR A 225 -6.71 4.88 21.61
N LEU A 226 -5.66 4.41 22.30
CA LEU A 226 -4.27 4.71 21.98
C LEU A 226 -3.85 4.25 20.59
N TYR A 227 -4.38 3.12 20.10
CA TYR A 227 -4.04 2.61 18.77
C TYR A 227 -4.37 3.62 17.65
N HIS A 228 -5.28 4.57 17.88
CA HIS A 228 -5.58 5.64 16.92
C HIS A 228 -4.39 6.60 16.71
N GLU A 229 -3.49 6.76 17.69
CA GLU A 229 -2.25 7.55 17.58
C GLU A 229 -1.28 6.97 16.54
N ARG A 230 -1.49 5.73 16.09
CA ARG A 230 -0.76 5.20 14.93
C ARG A 230 -0.97 6.08 13.69
N TRP A 231 -2.10 6.79 13.57
CA TRP A 231 -2.36 7.65 12.42
C TRP A 231 -1.44 8.88 12.35
N GLU A 232 -0.71 9.21 13.42
CA GLU A 232 0.19 10.37 13.44
C GLU A 232 1.34 10.27 12.42
N ILE A 233 1.78 9.06 12.09
CA ILE A 233 2.74 8.84 11.00
C ILE A 233 2.17 9.21 9.62
N GLU A 234 0.88 9.03 9.38
CA GLU A 234 0.23 9.45 8.14
C GLU A 234 0.15 10.97 8.04
N VAL A 235 -0.01 11.65 9.18
CA VAL A 235 0.09 13.11 9.27
C VAL A 235 1.53 13.57 9.00
N ALA A 236 2.55 12.83 9.46
CA ALA A 236 3.94 13.09 9.11
C ALA A 236 4.17 12.96 7.59
N PHE A 237 3.69 11.89 6.96
CA PHE A 237 3.78 11.73 5.50
C PHE A 237 2.98 12.76 4.72
N LEU A 238 1.84 13.21 5.25
CA LEU A 238 1.06 14.31 4.68
C LEU A 238 1.89 15.60 4.65
N ALA A 239 2.54 15.95 5.76
CA ALA A 239 3.39 17.13 5.85
C ALA A 239 4.59 17.08 4.89
N ILE A 240 5.30 15.96 4.82
CA ILE A 240 6.45 15.77 3.92
C ILE A 240 6.01 15.93 2.45
N ARG A 241 4.91 15.27 2.06
CA ARG A 241 4.53 15.20 0.63
C ARG A 241 3.70 16.37 0.17
N HIS A 242 2.72 16.79 0.96
CA HIS A 242 1.80 17.84 0.54
C HIS A 242 2.27 19.21 1.00
N SER A 243 2.69 19.38 2.25
CA SER A 243 3.08 20.70 2.75
C SER A 243 4.45 21.14 2.21
N MET A 244 5.45 20.25 2.22
CA MET A 244 6.80 20.60 1.74
C MET A 244 6.94 20.50 0.22
N VAL A 245 6.51 19.37 -0.37
CA VAL A 245 6.66 19.10 -1.81
C VAL A 245 5.47 19.62 -2.65
N GLY A 246 4.39 20.11 -2.03
CA GLY A 246 3.21 20.61 -2.76
C GLY A 246 2.36 19.50 -3.38
N GLY A 247 2.63 18.23 -3.05
CA GLY A 247 2.04 17.09 -3.74
C GLY A 247 2.57 16.91 -5.16
N GLU A 248 3.70 17.50 -5.51
CA GLU A 248 4.27 17.40 -6.85
C GLU A 248 5.12 16.12 -7.03
N VAL A 249 5.59 15.92 -8.26
CA VAL A 249 6.57 14.88 -8.61
C VAL A 249 7.94 15.35 -8.12
N LEU A 250 8.74 14.47 -7.52
CA LEU A 250 10.14 14.79 -7.19
C LEU A 250 10.93 15.19 -8.45
N ARG A 251 12.04 15.91 -8.27
CA ARG A 251 12.73 16.57 -9.39
C ARG A 251 13.78 15.69 -10.06
N SER A 252 14.37 14.76 -9.29
CA SER A 252 15.55 14.01 -9.74
C SER A 252 15.19 12.86 -10.71
N LYS A 253 15.92 12.77 -11.82
CA LYS A 253 15.70 11.79 -12.91
C LYS A 253 16.59 10.54 -12.80
N ASP A 254 17.23 10.35 -11.66
CA ASP A 254 18.09 9.20 -11.38
C ASP A 254 17.95 8.76 -9.90
N PRO A 255 18.19 7.47 -9.59
CA PRO A 255 18.03 6.93 -8.24
C PRO A 255 18.87 7.62 -7.17
N GLN A 256 20.09 8.05 -7.49
CA GLN A 256 20.99 8.68 -6.51
C GLN A 256 20.49 10.08 -6.15
N GLY A 257 20.07 10.85 -7.15
CA GLY A 257 19.42 12.15 -6.96
C GLY A 257 18.12 12.05 -6.17
N LEU A 258 17.29 11.02 -6.42
CA LEU A 258 16.05 10.80 -5.66
C LEU A 258 16.30 10.51 -4.19
N ARG A 259 17.28 9.64 -3.87
CA ARG A 259 17.67 9.38 -2.48
C ARG A 259 18.18 10.66 -1.82
N GLN A 260 19.04 11.41 -2.53
CA GLN A 260 19.58 12.67 -2.02
C GLN A 260 18.46 13.68 -1.71
N GLU A 261 17.52 13.86 -2.63
CA GLU A 261 16.37 14.76 -2.48
C GLU A 261 15.49 14.36 -1.30
N MET A 262 15.19 13.06 -1.15
CA MET A 262 14.39 12.58 -0.04
C MET A 262 15.11 12.74 1.32
N TRP A 263 16.40 12.42 1.42
CA TRP A 263 17.16 12.65 2.66
C TRP A 263 17.20 14.13 3.05
N ALA A 264 17.35 15.02 2.08
CA ALA A 264 17.28 16.46 2.31
C ALA A 264 15.89 16.90 2.82
N LEU A 265 14.81 16.37 2.22
CA LEU A 265 13.44 16.65 2.67
C LEU A 265 13.20 16.18 4.10
N LEU A 266 13.64 14.96 4.45
CA LEU A 266 13.50 14.41 5.80
C LEU A 266 14.31 15.23 6.83
N THR A 267 15.49 15.71 6.45
CA THR A 267 16.31 16.58 7.31
C THR A 267 15.57 17.89 7.63
N VAL A 268 15.04 18.57 6.60
CA VAL A 268 14.30 19.83 6.79
C VAL A 268 13.02 19.59 7.57
N TYR A 269 12.31 18.49 7.30
CA TYR A 269 11.13 18.11 8.07
C TYR A 269 11.45 17.99 9.57
N GLN A 270 12.53 17.26 9.89
CA GLN A 270 12.95 17.02 11.26
C GLN A 270 13.40 18.30 11.97
N ALA A 271 14.11 19.19 11.28
CA ALA A 271 14.49 20.51 11.82
C ALA A 271 13.26 21.38 12.15
N ILE A 272 12.26 21.40 11.26
CA ILE A 272 10.98 22.12 11.52
C ILE A 272 10.25 21.48 12.71
N ARG A 273 10.23 20.15 12.82
CA ARG A 273 9.63 19.45 13.95
C ARG A 273 10.34 19.75 15.27
N THR A 274 11.66 19.87 15.25
CA THR A 274 12.45 20.27 16.42
C THR A 274 12.00 21.65 16.91
N ALA A 275 11.98 22.65 16.04
CA ALA A 275 11.52 24.00 16.41
C ALA A 275 10.05 24.03 16.89
N MET A 276 9.17 23.22 16.30
CA MET A 276 7.77 23.11 16.76
C MET A 276 7.65 22.47 18.14
N THR A 277 8.47 21.45 18.44
CA THR A 277 8.50 20.81 19.76
C THR A 277 9.06 21.76 20.79
N ASP A 278 10.17 22.47 20.49
CA ASP A 278 10.74 23.48 21.38
C ASP A 278 9.71 24.58 21.71
N ALA A 279 8.94 25.04 20.71
CA ALA A 279 7.88 26.02 20.91
C ALA A 279 6.74 25.51 21.80
N SER A 280 6.39 24.24 21.67
CA SER A 280 5.34 23.62 22.47
C SER A 280 5.82 23.37 23.91
N ASP A 281 7.04 22.87 24.09
CA ASP A 281 7.62 22.58 25.41
C ASP A 281 7.92 23.86 26.21
N ALA A 282 8.17 25.00 25.53
CA ALA A 282 8.28 26.30 26.17
C ALA A 282 6.96 26.77 26.85
N MET A 283 5.83 26.16 26.52
CA MET A 283 4.53 26.46 27.11
C MET A 283 4.03 25.27 27.94
N PRO A 284 3.95 25.40 29.28
CA PRO A 284 3.56 24.30 30.15
C PRO A 284 2.24 23.64 29.74
N GLY A 285 2.28 22.33 29.49
CA GLY A 285 1.11 21.53 29.13
C GLY A 285 0.62 21.71 27.69
N CYS A 286 1.35 22.43 26.83
CA CYS A 286 0.96 22.53 25.42
C CYS A 286 1.23 21.22 24.69
N ASP A 287 0.19 20.69 24.07
CA ASP A 287 0.28 19.51 23.20
C ASP A 287 0.95 19.90 21.86
N PRO A 288 2.02 19.21 21.43
CA PRO A 288 2.66 19.41 20.12
C PRO A 288 1.69 19.29 18.93
N ASP A 289 0.54 18.61 19.09
CA ASP A 289 -0.50 18.53 18.07
C ASP A 289 -1.13 19.87 17.72
N ARG A 290 -1.05 20.86 18.62
CA ARG A 290 -1.54 22.22 18.39
C ARG A 290 -0.60 23.05 17.52
N ALA A 291 0.66 22.67 17.42
CA ALA A 291 1.63 23.36 16.58
C ALA A 291 1.36 23.10 15.09
N SER A 292 1.07 24.16 14.34
CA SER A 292 0.78 24.05 12.90
C SER A 292 2.06 23.90 12.08
N PHE A 293 2.25 22.73 11.47
CA PHE A 293 3.40 22.47 10.56
C PHE A 293 3.42 23.45 9.38
N ARG A 294 2.25 23.92 8.92
CA ARG A 294 2.18 24.88 7.81
C ARG A 294 2.73 26.25 8.23
N ILE A 295 2.39 26.71 9.43
CA ILE A 295 2.87 27.99 9.96
C ILE A 295 4.38 27.92 10.17
N ALA A 296 4.86 26.86 10.82
CA ALA A 296 6.29 26.64 11.02
C ALA A 296 7.07 26.59 9.69
N LEU A 297 6.54 25.89 8.68
CA LEU A 297 7.15 25.83 7.35
C LEU A 297 7.15 27.17 6.62
N CYS A 298 6.09 27.97 6.74
CA CYS A 298 6.06 29.31 6.16
C CYS A 298 7.07 30.23 6.85
N ALA A 299 7.08 30.27 8.19
CA ALA A 299 8.04 31.04 8.96
C ALA A 299 9.50 30.66 8.63
N ALA A 300 9.79 29.36 8.51
CA ALA A 300 11.10 28.86 8.11
C ALA A 300 11.49 29.23 6.67
N ARG A 301 10.52 29.37 5.76
CA ARG A 301 10.79 29.84 4.39
C ARG A 301 11.02 31.33 4.37
N ASP A 302 10.20 32.08 5.09
CA ASP A 302 10.27 33.53 5.14
C ASP A 302 11.60 33.96 5.74
N SER A 303 12.07 33.33 6.83
CA SER A 303 13.38 33.65 7.42
C SER A 303 14.55 33.48 6.44
N VAL A 304 14.51 32.46 5.56
CA VAL A 304 15.52 32.28 4.51
C VAL A 304 15.37 33.31 3.40
N VAL A 305 14.14 33.67 3.02
CA VAL A 305 13.87 34.65 1.96
C VAL A 305 14.27 36.06 2.39
N THR A 306 13.97 36.45 3.63
CA THR A 306 14.30 37.75 4.20
C THR A 306 15.72 37.81 4.75
N ALA A 307 16.42 36.68 4.79
CA ALA A 307 17.73 36.51 5.43
C ALA A 307 17.77 37.01 6.89
N THR A 308 16.63 36.93 7.58
CA THR A 308 16.51 37.36 8.98
C THR A 308 17.04 36.27 9.90
N GLU A 309 17.84 36.66 10.92
CA GLU A 309 18.40 35.75 11.93
C GLU A 309 19.21 34.55 11.40
N VAL A 310 19.78 34.66 10.18
CA VAL A 310 20.62 33.59 9.60
C VAL A 310 21.92 33.38 10.40
N ILE A 311 22.41 34.43 11.04
CA ILE A 311 23.51 34.40 12.00
C ILE A 311 23.06 35.23 13.21
N PRO A 312 22.85 34.62 14.39
CA PRO A 312 22.51 35.38 15.59
C PRO A 312 23.67 36.28 16.00
N ALA A 313 23.36 37.45 16.56
CA ALA A 313 24.38 38.24 17.25
C ALA A 313 24.88 37.48 18.49
N PRO A 314 26.16 37.61 18.88
CA PRO A 314 26.67 36.96 20.09
C PRO A 314 25.88 37.40 21.32
N GLY A 315 25.25 36.45 22.02
CA GLY A 315 24.53 36.70 23.28
C GLY A 315 23.01 36.88 23.17
N GLU A 316 22.43 36.85 21.97
CA GLU A 316 20.97 36.79 21.82
C GLU A 316 20.49 35.33 21.96
N GLU A 317 19.53 35.10 22.86
CA GLU A 317 18.73 33.87 22.83
C GLU A 317 17.91 33.88 21.53
N LEU A 318 18.26 32.97 20.62
CA LEU A 318 17.49 32.68 19.41
C LEU A 318 16.14 32.10 19.80
N THR A 319 15.19 32.97 20.17
CA THR A 319 13.79 32.60 20.02
C THR A 319 13.56 32.54 18.52
N SER A 320 13.71 31.36 17.94
CA SER A 320 13.59 31.16 16.49
C SER A 320 12.29 31.82 16.03
N ILE A 321 12.33 32.61 14.94
CA ILE A 321 11.11 33.15 14.28
C ILE A 321 10.03 32.07 14.10
N ILE A 322 10.44 30.81 13.90
CA ILE A 322 9.54 29.65 13.83
C ILE A 322 8.81 29.43 15.16
N THR A 323 9.53 29.49 16.28
CA THR A 323 8.97 29.35 17.63
C THR A 323 7.94 30.42 17.93
N LEU A 324 8.26 31.70 17.69
CA LEU A 324 7.29 32.80 17.87
C LEU A 324 6.04 32.59 16.99
N ALA A 325 6.23 32.33 15.70
CA ALA A 325 5.13 32.13 14.77
C ALA A 325 4.21 30.97 15.18
N VAL A 326 4.78 29.87 15.71
CA VAL A 326 4.02 28.73 16.21
C VAL A 326 3.26 29.09 17.49
N SER A 327 3.92 29.73 18.47
CA SER A 327 3.31 30.10 19.75
C SER A 327 2.16 31.08 19.59
N ASP A 328 2.30 32.06 18.69
CA ASP A 328 1.26 33.06 18.41
C ASP A 328 0.06 32.50 17.63
N ASN A 329 0.19 31.32 17.02
CA ASN A 329 -0.82 30.75 16.13
C ASN A 329 -1.09 29.27 16.41
N LEU A 330 -1.15 28.90 17.69
CA LEU A 330 -1.55 27.57 18.10
C LEU A 330 -2.96 27.23 17.61
N LEU A 331 -3.11 26.02 17.08
CA LEU A 331 -4.41 25.49 16.73
C LEU A 331 -5.21 25.15 18.02
N ASP A 332 -6.53 25.10 17.88
CA ASP A 332 -7.39 24.53 18.92
C ASP A 332 -7.02 23.07 19.21
N ALA A 333 -7.45 22.58 20.37
CA ALA A 333 -7.34 21.17 20.70
C ALA A 333 -7.95 20.30 19.58
N ARG A 334 -7.26 19.21 19.26
CA ARG A 334 -7.65 18.32 18.17
C ARG A 334 -9.01 17.67 18.47
N ARG A 335 -10.00 17.96 17.64
CA ARG A 335 -11.31 17.33 17.71
C ARG A 335 -11.37 16.00 16.93
N PRO A 336 -12.00 14.94 17.48
CA PRO A 336 -12.24 13.73 16.74
C PRO A 336 -13.23 13.99 15.60
N ARG A 337 -12.97 13.40 14.43
CA ARG A 337 -13.77 13.60 13.21
C ARG A 337 -13.81 12.35 12.37
N ILE A 338 -14.90 12.17 11.64
CA ILE A 338 -15.08 11.08 10.69
C ILE A 338 -15.44 11.63 9.31
N SER A 339 -14.91 10.96 8.29
CA SER A 339 -15.28 11.20 6.90
C SER A 339 -15.07 9.92 6.10
N ALA A 340 -15.79 9.80 4.99
CA ALA A 340 -15.56 8.79 3.99
C ALA A 340 -14.11 8.82 3.53
N ARG A 341 -13.50 7.63 3.38
CA ARG A 341 -12.13 7.54 2.88
C ARG A 341 -12.18 7.50 1.36
N THR A 342 -12.36 8.66 0.76
CA THR A 342 -12.34 8.83 -0.69
C THR A 342 -11.01 9.46 -1.12
N THR A 343 -10.38 8.92 -2.16
CA THR A 343 -9.17 9.52 -2.73
C THR A 343 -9.52 10.82 -3.46
N LYS A 344 -8.99 11.96 -3.00
CA LYS A 344 -9.25 13.30 -3.59
C LYS A 344 -8.91 13.38 -5.08
N SER A 345 -7.88 12.66 -5.51
CA SER A 345 -7.61 12.38 -6.91
C SER A 345 -7.89 10.91 -7.15
N PRO A 346 -8.71 10.52 -8.14
CA PRO A 346 -8.89 9.12 -8.48
C PRO A 346 -7.55 8.54 -8.92
N SER A 347 -6.88 7.84 -8.01
CA SER A 347 -5.85 6.89 -8.39
C SER A 347 -6.55 5.54 -8.46
N VAL A 348 -6.49 4.89 -9.62
CA VAL A 348 -7.27 3.69 -10.00
C VAL A 348 -6.99 2.46 -9.10
N ARG A 349 -6.16 2.62 -8.06
CA ARG A 349 -5.84 1.60 -7.05
C ARG A 349 -6.93 1.49 -5.98
N TYR A 350 -7.63 2.58 -5.69
CA TYR A 350 -8.78 2.60 -4.79
C TYR A 350 -10.01 2.88 -5.65
N ASP A 351 -10.99 1.97 -5.60
CA ASP A 351 -12.21 2.09 -6.39
C ASP A 351 -12.95 3.40 -6.06
N ARG A 352 -13.83 3.86 -6.97
CA ARG A 352 -14.81 4.89 -6.57
C ARG A 352 -15.59 4.34 -5.37
N ARG A 353 -15.91 5.24 -4.43
CA ARG A 353 -16.71 5.00 -3.21
C ARG A 353 -17.38 3.62 -3.22
N HIS A 354 -16.90 2.71 -2.37
CA HIS A 354 -17.54 1.41 -2.22
C HIS A 354 -19.03 1.63 -1.90
N ALA A 355 -19.91 0.84 -2.49
CA ALA A 355 -21.37 0.96 -2.26
C ALA A 355 -21.74 0.84 -0.77
N GLU A 356 -20.86 0.22 0.02
CA GLU A 356 -20.96 0.03 1.48
C GLU A 356 -20.29 1.15 2.31
N GLU A 357 -19.78 2.23 1.69
CA GLU A 357 -19.19 3.37 2.41
C GLU A 357 -20.29 4.24 3.03
N ASP A 358 -20.51 4.03 4.32
CA ASP A 358 -21.55 4.64 5.15
C ASP A 358 -21.12 5.99 5.76
N ARG A 359 -19.82 6.28 5.85
CA ARG A 359 -19.30 7.51 6.47
C ARG A 359 -19.68 8.80 5.72
N PRO A 360 -19.77 9.95 6.43
CA PRO A 360 -20.14 11.23 5.83
C PRO A 360 -19.10 11.70 4.82
N GLN A 361 -19.54 12.32 3.72
CA GLN A 361 -18.61 12.82 2.68
C GLN A 361 -17.77 14.01 3.17
N VAL A 362 -18.38 14.87 3.99
CA VAL A 362 -17.70 15.99 4.63
C VAL A 362 -17.12 15.51 5.95
N SER A 363 -16.04 16.15 6.39
CA SER A 363 -15.46 15.90 7.70
C SER A 363 -16.44 16.33 8.79
N THR A 364 -17.11 15.37 9.42
CA THR A 364 -18.08 15.60 10.49
C THR A 364 -17.42 15.36 11.86
N PRO A 365 -17.63 16.23 12.86
CA PRO A 365 -17.16 16.00 14.22
C PRO A 365 -17.79 14.73 14.82
N ILE A 366 -17.00 13.99 15.61
CA ILE A 366 -17.49 12.88 16.43
C ILE A 366 -17.90 13.44 17.78
N THR A 367 -19.10 13.11 18.24
CA THR A 367 -19.65 13.55 19.54
C THR A 367 -19.55 12.48 20.61
N ASP A 368 -19.54 11.21 20.23
CA ASP A 368 -19.42 10.08 21.15
C ASP A 368 -18.65 8.91 20.52
N ILE A 369 -17.86 8.21 21.34
CA ILE A 369 -17.12 7.01 20.95
C ILE A 369 -17.38 5.94 22.01
N ASN A 370 -18.05 4.87 21.61
CA ASN A 370 -18.30 3.71 22.45
C ASN A 370 -17.41 2.54 22.00
N ILE A 371 -16.64 1.99 22.93
CA ILE A 371 -15.74 0.85 22.70
C ILE A 371 -16.27 -0.32 23.51
N VAL A 372 -16.55 -1.43 22.83
CA VAL A 372 -16.96 -2.69 23.48
C VAL A 372 -15.94 -3.76 23.16
N ILE A 373 -15.32 -4.33 24.19
CA ILE A 373 -14.44 -5.49 24.05
C ILE A 373 -15.27 -6.76 24.13
N HIS A 374 -15.09 -7.63 23.16
CA HIS A 374 -15.79 -8.89 23.06
C HIS A 374 -14.87 -10.05 23.48
N PRO A 375 -15.36 -10.97 24.33
CA PRO A 375 -14.66 -12.24 24.56
C PRO A 375 -14.50 -13.02 23.25
N PRO A 376 -13.51 -13.91 23.17
CA PRO A 376 -13.32 -14.73 21.98
C PRO A 376 -14.61 -15.51 21.71
N ARG A 377 -15.08 -15.47 20.46
CA ARG A 377 -16.25 -16.27 20.05
C ARG A 377 -15.95 -17.73 20.36
N GLU A 378 -16.84 -18.39 21.09
CA GLU A 378 -16.77 -19.84 21.31
C GLU A 378 -16.74 -20.53 19.94
N THR A 379 -15.56 -20.93 19.50
CA THR A 379 -15.46 -22.02 18.55
C THR A 379 -15.81 -23.25 19.39
N GLY A 380 -16.96 -23.87 19.10
CA GLY A 380 -17.30 -25.18 19.68
C GLY A 380 -16.09 -26.12 19.64
N PRO A 381 -16.03 -27.12 20.55
CA PRO A 381 -14.82 -27.86 20.86
C PRO A 381 -14.06 -28.20 19.59
N ILE A 382 -12.80 -27.75 19.52
CA ILE A 382 -11.86 -28.25 18.53
C ILE A 382 -11.87 -29.76 18.74
N PRO A 383 -12.30 -30.59 17.78
CA PRO A 383 -12.28 -32.03 17.97
C PRO A 383 -10.85 -32.38 18.38
N PRO A 384 -10.66 -33.14 19.48
CA PRO A 384 -9.33 -33.51 19.91
C PRO A 384 -8.62 -34.10 18.69
N ARG A 385 -7.46 -33.53 18.33
CA ARG A 385 -6.53 -34.27 17.50
C ARG A 385 -6.20 -35.50 18.33
N THR A 386 -6.84 -36.62 18.00
CA THR A 386 -6.39 -37.94 18.42
C THR A 386 -4.98 -38.09 17.90
N LEU A 387 -4.01 -37.74 18.75
CA LEU A 387 -2.72 -38.38 18.73
C LEU A 387 -3.01 -39.81 19.15
N THR A 388 -3.34 -40.66 18.18
CA THR A 388 -3.28 -42.10 18.39
C THR A 388 -1.85 -42.40 18.83
N PRO A 389 -1.64 -42.95 20.04
CA PRO A 389 -0.33 -43.46 20.41
C PRO A 389 0.01 -44.57 19.41
N VAL A 390 1.14 -44.46 18.73
CA VAL A 390 1.67 -45.59 17.96
C VAL A 390 2.03 -46.68 18.98
N PRO A 391 1.46 -47.90 18.90
CA PRO A 391 1.84 -48.99 19.80
C PRO A 391 3.32 -49.32 19.63
N ALA A 392 4.03 -49.53 20.73
CA ALA A 392 5.47 -49.74 20.79
C ALA A 392 5.98 -51.08 20.17
N ASP A 393 5.13 -51.82 19.46
CA ASP A 393 5.47 -53.13 18.87
C ASP A 393 5.04 -53.23 17.40
N THR A 394 5.47 -52.26 16.57
CA THR A 394 5.39 -52.43 15.12
C THR A 394 6.80 -52.71 14.59
N PRO A 395 7.08 -53.89 14.00
CA PRO A 395 8.41 -54.20 13.47
C PRO A 395 8.77 -53.21 12.37
N HIS A 396 10.00 -52.68 12.42
CA HIS A 396 10.57 -51.87 11.35
C HIS A 396 10.52 -52.65 10.02
N PRO A 397 9.87 -52.16 8.96
CA PRO A 397 10.00 -52.77 7.65
C PRO A 397 11.38 -52.42 7.08
N ASP A 398 12.14 -53.48 6.84
CA ASP A 398 13.39 -53.55 6.09
C ASP A 398 13.28 -52.76 4.76
N PRO A 399 14.22 -51.86 4.38
CA PRO A 399 14.06 -50.98 3.23
C PRO A 399 14.21 -51.67 1.86
N THR A 400 14.26 -53.01 1.80
CA THR A 400 14.73 -53.73 0.61
C THR A 400 13.66 -54.44 -0.22
N HIS A 401 12.37 -54.37 0.12
CA HIS A 401 11.30 -54.91 -0.73
C HIS A 401 10.03 -54.05 -0.74
N ALA A 402 10.05 -52.99 -1.56
CA ALA A 402 8.83 -52.36 -2.05
C ALA A 402 8.70 -52.63 -3.55
N THR A 403 7.80 -53.55 -3.89
CA THR A 403 7.35 -53.83 -5.25
C THR A 403 6.81 -52.55 -5.88
N PRO A 404 7.24 -52.16 -7.09
CA PRO A 404 6.83 -50.90 -7.70
C PRO A 404 5.33 -50.96 -8.04
N GLN A 405 4.51 -50.18 -7.34
CA GLN A 405 3.21 -49.82 -7.87
C GLN A 405 3.45 -48.97 -9.12
N GLY A 406 3.07 -49.51 -10.27
CA GLY A 406 3.29 -48.91 -11.58
C GLY A 406 2.69 -47.50 -11.69
N PRO A 407 3.18 -46.69 -12.64
CA PRO A 407 2.73 -45.32 -12.80
C PRO A 407 1.23 -45.30 -13.13
N VAL A 408 0.46 -44.55 -12.33
CA VAL A 408 -0.88 -44.11 -12.72
C VAL A 408 -0.73 -43.43 -14.08
N PRO A 409 -1.48 -43.83 -15.13
CA PRO A 409 -1.34 -43.23 -16.45
C PRO A 409 -1.63 -41.74 -16.35
N LEU A 410 -0.62 -40.90 -16.59
CA LEU A 410 -0.82 -39.47 -16.75
C LEU A 410 -1.69 -39.27 -17.99
N PRO A 411 -2.77 -38.47 -17.92
CA PRO A 411 -3.48 -38.06 -19.13
C PRO A 411 -2.49 -37.36 -20.07
N PRO A 412 -2.69 -37.49 -21.40
CA PRO A 412 -1.76 -36.94 -22.37
C PRO A 412 -1.53 -35.44 -22.12
N PRO A 413 -0.30 -34.94 -22.35
CA PRO A 413 -0.01 -33.52 -22.17
C PRO A 413 -0.96 -32.70 -23.04
N VAL A 414 -1.78 -31.87 -22.37
CA VAL A 414 -2.64 -30.91 -23.05
C VAL A 414 -1.71 -29.96 -23.82
N PRO A 415 -1.92 -29.75 -25.14
CA PRO A 415 -1.10 -28.82 -25.91
C PRO A 415 -1.15 -27.44 -25.27
N PRO A 416 -0.03 -26.67 -25.24
CA PRO A 416 -0.02 -25.37 -24.59
C PRO A 416 -1.07 -24.45 -25.23
N HIS A 417 -2.09 -24.07 -24.47
CA HIS A 417 -3.08 -23.11 -24.93
C HIS A 417 -2.57 -21.68 -24.71
N THR A 418 -3.19 -20.74 -25.42
CA THR A 418 -2.81 -19.32 -25.44
C THR A 418 -2.99 -18.61 -24.09
N SER A 419 -3.72 -19.21 -23.14
CA SER A 419 -3.89 -18.66 -21.79
C SER A 419 -4.15 -19.71 -20.71
N ARG A 420 -3.66 -19.41 -19.49
CA ARG A 420 -3.88 -20.23 -18.27
C ARG A 420 -5.35 -20.52 -17.95
N LEU A 421 -6.28 -19.66 -18.40
CA LEU A 421 -7.72 -19.89 -18.23
C LEU A 421 -8.19 -21.07 -19.07
N GLU A 422 -7.69 -21.18 -20.31
CA GLU A 422 -8.04 -22.27 -21.23
C GLU A 422 -7.51 -23.61 -20.68
N ASP A 423 -6.29 -23.65 -20.14
CA ASP A 423 -5.72 -24.86 -19.53
C ASP A 423 -6.55 -25.36 -18.34
N ILE A 424 -6.99 -24.44 -17.47
CA ILE A 424 -7.79 -24.78 -16.29
C ILE A 424 -9.20 -25.22 -16.69
N MET A 425 -9.81 -24.55 -17.67
CA MET A 425 -11.14 -24.93 -18.16
C MET A 425 -11.10 -26.28 -18.88
N ALA A 426 -10.07 -26.54 -19.69
CA ALA A 426 -9.86 -27.84 -20.34
C ALA A 426 -9.72 -28.97 -19.31
N LEU A 427 -8.91 -28.76 -18.27
CA LEU A 427 -8.74 -29.72 -17.18
C LEU A 427 -10.07 -29.97 -16.43
N MET A 428 -10.78 -28.92 -16.05
CA MET A 428 -12.03 -29.07 -15.30
C MET A 428 -13.14 -29.71 -16.15
N SER A 429 -13.09 -29.54 -17.47
CA SER A 429 -14.04 -30.14 -18.43
C SER A 429 -13.85 -31.65 -18.60
N THR A 430 -12.71 -32.22 -18.21
CA THR A 430 -12.53 -33.68 -18.25
C THR A 430 -13.42 -34.41 -17.22
N ALA A 431 -13.88 -33.71 -16.19
CA ALA A 431 -14.82 -34.21 -15.20
C ALA A 431 -15.74 -33.05 -14.72
N PRO A 432 -16.79 -32.71 -15.49
CA PRO A 432 -17.61 -31.51 -15.26
C PRO A 432 -18.33 -31.49 -13.90
N ASP A 433 -18.76 -32.66 -13.44
CA ASP A 433 -19.48 -32.84 -12.17
C ASP A 433 -18.55 -32.92 -10.95
N ARG A 434 -17.23 -32.86 -11.18
CA ARG A 434 -16.22 -33.00 -10.11
C ARG A 434 -15.94 -31.67 -9.43
N HIS A 435 -15.83 -31.71 -8.10
CA HIS A 435 -15.39 -30.57 -7.29
C HIS A 435 -13.86 -30.50 -7.22
N TRP A 436 -13.27 -29.52 -7.90
CA TRP A 436 -11.82 -29.36 -8.02
C TRP A 436 -11.25 -28.48 -6.92
N ARG A 437 -10.13 -28.91 -6.31
CA ARG A 437 -9.37 -28.10 -5.36
C ARG A 437 -8.27 -27.32 -6.06
N ALA A 438 -8.05 -26.09 -5.60
CA ALA A 438 -7.00 -25.20 -6.14
C ALA A 438 -5.60 -25.84 -6.15
N GLY A 439 -5.23 -26.57 -5.09
CA GLY A 439 -3.94 -27.25 -5.01
C GLY A 439 -3.80 -28.40 -6.01
N GLU A 440 -4.89 -29.11 -6.31
CA GLU A 440 -4.89 -30.22 -7.26
C GLU A 440 -4.73 -29.72 -8.70
N ILE A 441 -5.46 -28.67 -9.08
CA ILE A 441 -5.32 -28.01 -10.39
C ILE A 441 -3.87 -27.54 -10.59
N SER A 442 -3.24 -26.98 -9.55
CA SER A 442 -1.84 -26.53 -9.61
C SER A 442 -0.87 -27.68 -9.90
N VAL A 443 -1.09 -28.85 -9.29
CA VAL A 443 -0.25 -30.05 -9.47
C VAL A 443 -0.43 -30.63 -10.87
N LEU A 444 -1.70 -30.78 -11.32
CA LEU A 444 -2.01 -31.37 -12.61
C LEU A 444 -1.54 -30.51 -13.79
N LEU A 445 -1.56 -29.18 -13.64
CA LEU A 445 -1.05 -28.24 -14.65
C LEU A 445 0.42 -27.85 -14.43
N ARG A 446 1.13 -28.47 -13.47
CA ARG A 446 2.54 -28.21 -13.13
C ARG A 446 2.86 -26.71 -12.94
N LEU A 447 1.97 -25.98 -12.27
CA LEU A 447 2.12 -24.54 -12.02
C LEU A 447 3.04 -24.33 -10.80
N GLU A 448 4.23 -23.76 -11.02
CA GLU A 448 5.28 -23.62 -10.00
C GLU A 448 4.94 -22.65 -8.85
N HIS A 449 3.84 -21.88 -8.93
CA HIS A 449 3.49 -20.85 -7.94
C HIS A 449 2.06 -21.04 -7.40
N SER A 450 1.93 -21.90 -6.38
CA SER A 450 0.64 -22.35 -5.83
C SER A 450 -0.15 -21.34 -4.99
N ARG A 451 0.42 -20.17 -4.65
CA ARG A 451 -0.28 -19.14 -3.83
C ARG A 451 -1.21 -18.23 -4.64
N ASP A 452 -1.09 -18.18 -5.96
CA ASP A 452 -1.88 -17.29 -6.82
C ASP A 452 -3.13 -17.96 -7.43
N ILE A 453 -3.18 -19.29 -7.51
CA ILE A 453 -4.27 -19.98 -8.22
C ILE A 453 -5.61 -19.89 -7.48
N ALA A 454 -5.62 -20.00 -6.15
CA ALA A 454 -6.85 -19.87 -5.36
C ALA A 454 -7.46 -18.46 -5.46
N SER A 455 -6.60 -17.44 -5.48
CA SER A 455 -7.00 -16.04 -5.69
C SER A 455 -7.57 -15.84 -7.11
N GLN A 456 -6.93 -16.43 -8.11
CA GLN A 456 -7.36 -16.37 -9.51
C GLN A 456 -8.71 -17.11 -9.74
N LEU A 457 -8.87 -18.32 -9.22
CA LEU A 457 -10.13 -19.06 -9.24
C LEU A 457 -11.24 -18.29 -8.52
N CYS A 458 -10.92 -17.61 -7.40
CA CYS A 458 -11.89 -16.75 -6.71
C CYS A 458 -12.30 -15.51 -7.52
N VAL A 459 -11.40 -14.93 -8.33
CA VAL A 459 -11.74 -13.86 -9.28
C VAL A 459 -12.66 -14.40 -10.38
N TRP A 460 -12.41 -15.60 -10.90
CA TRP A 460 -13.22 -16.22 -11.94
C TRP A 460 -14.60 -16.67 -11.44
N THR A 461 -14.72 -17.09 -10.18
CA THR A 461 -16.03 -17.27 -9.55
C THR A 461 -16.82 -15.97 -9.50
N ARG A 462 -16.19 -14.85 -9.10
CA ARG A 462 -16.86 -13.53 -9.09
C ARG A 462 -17.29 -13.05 -10.48
N ARG A 463 -16.67 -13.57 -11.54
CA ARG A 463 -17.01 -13.27 -12.95
C ARG A 463 -17.99 -14.27 -13.56
N GLY A 464 -18.49 -15.24 -12.79
CA GLY A 464 -19.45 -16.25 -13.25
C GLY A 464 -18.85 -17.33 -14.16
N VAL A 465 -17.52 -17.44 -14.23
CA VAL A 465 -16.82 -18.43 -15.08
C VAL A 465 -16.76 -19.80 -14.41
N LEU A 466 -16.69 -19.82 -13.07
CA LEU A 466 -16.67 -21.03 -12.25
C LEU A 466 -17.65 -20.88 -11.09
N THR A 467 -18.17 -22.00 -10.59
CA THR A 467 -18.99 -22.01 -9.38
C THR A 467 -18.16 -22.44 -8.18
N ARG A 468 -18.15 -21.65 -7.11
CA ARG A 468 -17.49 -22.05 -5.86
C ARG A 468 -18.47 -22.85 -5.03
N THR A 469 -18.14 -24.11 -4.80
CA THR A 469 -19.01 -25.08 -4.11
C THR A 469 -18.63 -25.27 -2.64
N GLY A 470 -17.50 -24.70 -2.20
CA GLY A 470 -17.05 -24.75 -0.82
C GLY A 470 -15.75 -23.99 -0.57
N ARG A 471 -15.09 -24.24 0.57
CA ARG A 471 -13.83 -23.57 0.93
C ARG A 471 -12.66 -24.08 0.07
N GLY A 472 -12.36 -23.36 -1.02
CA GLY A 472 -11.27 -23.71 -1.93
C GLY A 472 -11.60 -24.79 -2.95
N THR A 473 -12.89 -25.10 -3.12
CA THR A 473 -13.43 -26.06 -4.09
C THR A 473 -14.28 -25.35 -5.15
N TYR A 474 -14.08 -25.74 -6.41
CA TYR A 474 -14.65 -25.09 -7.59
C TYR A 474 -15.19 -26.14 -8.56
N THR A 475 -16.30 -25.84 -9.23
CA THR A 475 -16.87 -26.66 -10.30
C THR A 475 -17.13 -25.80 -11.52
N LEU A 476 -17.36 -26.43 -12.67
CA LEU A 476 -17.99 -25.75 -13.78
C LEU A 476 -19.45 -25.43 -13.42
N PRO A 477 -20.04 -24.35 -13.95
CA PRO A 477 -21.46 -24.05 -13.75
C PRO A 477 -22.34 -25.17 -14.34
N PRO A 478 -23.42 -25.59 -13.66
CA PRO A 478 -24.37 -26.53 -14.24
C PRO A 478 -25.21 -25.84 -15.33
N GLY A 479 -25.14 -26.35 -16.56
CA GLY A 479 -25.85 -25.81 -17.73
C GLY A 479 -24.90 -25.32 -18.84
N PRO A 480 -25.40 -25.15 -20.09
CA PRO A 480 -24.56 -24.62 -21.17
C PRO A 480 -24.00 -23.27 -20.75
N PRO A 481 -22.72 -22.98 -21.05
CA PRO A 481 -22.05 -21.79 -20.56
C PRO A 481 -22.89 -20.57 -20.90
N VAL A 482 -23.33 -19.84 -19.87
CA VAL A 482 -23.86 -18.48 -20.07
C VAL A 482 -22.77 -17.74 -20.84
N PRO A 483 -23.04 -17.21 -22.05
CA PRO A 483 -21.99 -16.59 -22.84
C PRO A 483 -21.41 -15.44 -22.02
N SER A 484 -20.21 -15.67 -21.48
CA SER A 484 -19.36 -14.61 -21.00
C SER A 484 -19.31 -13.56 -22.11
N LYS A 485 -19.42 -12.27 -21.79
CA LYS A 485 -19.14 -11.19 -22.76
C LYS A 485 -17.82 -11.52 -23.44
N ARG A 486 -17.89 -12.09 -24.66
CA ARG A 486 -16.73 -12.54 -25.41
C ARG A 486 -15.88 -11.30 -25.60
N ALA A 487 -14.66 -11.32 -25.07
CA ALA A 487 -13.73 -10.23 -25.33
C ALA A 487 -13.58 -10.14 -26.85
N LEU A 488 -13.89 -8.97 -27.41
CA LEU A 488 -13.85 -8.76 -28.85
C LEU A 488 -12.43 -9.03 -29.35
N ARG A 489 -12.25 -10.09 -30.15
CA ARG A 489 -10.96 -10.42 -30.76
C ARG A 489 -10.80 -9.65 -32.06
N LEU A 490 -9.57 -9.25 -32.36
CA LEU A 490 -9.24 -8.56 -33.62
C LEU A 490 -9.68 -9.40 -34.84
N GLU A 491 -9.50 -10.72 -34.77
CA GLU A 491 -9.89 -11.69 -35.80
C GLU A 491 -11.39 -11.65 -36.10
N ASP A 492 -12.25 -11.51 -35.08
CA ASP A 492 -13.70 -11.43 -35.26
C ASP A 492 -14.09 -10.15 -36.06
N VAL A 493 -13.37 -9.04 -35.84
CA VAL A 493 -13.57 -7.78 -36.56
C VAL A 493 -13.00 -7.85 -37.98
N LEU A 494 -11.80 -8.42 -38.12
CA LEU A 494 -11.17 -8.59 -39.43
C LEU A 494 -11.97 -9.53 -40.33
N ALA A 495 -12.55 -10.60 -39.79
CA ALA A 495 -13.42 -11.50 -40.55
C ALA A 495 -14.65 -10.78 -41.12
N VAL A 496 -15.30 -9.90 -40.34
CA VAL A 496 -16.41 -9.09 -40.84
C VAL A 496 -15.92 -8.08 -41.89
N MET A 497 -14.81 -7.41 -41.65
CA MET A 497 -14.28 -6.44 -42.60
C MET A 497 -13.76 -7.10 -43.89
N ALA A 498 -13.36 -8.37 -43.83
CA ALA A 498 -12.94 -9.15 -45.00
C ALA A 498 -14.11 -9.58 -45.89
N THR A 499 -15.36 -9.53 -45.41
CA THR A 499 -16.54 -9.77 -46.27
C THR A 499 -16.70 -8.70 -47.36
N ASP A 500 -16.19 -7.49 -47.12
CA ASP A 500 -16.18 -6.38 -48.06
C ASP A 500 -14.91 -5.53 -47.83
N PRO A 501 -13.76 -5.95 -48.43
CA PRO A 501 -12.44 -5.36 -48.14
C PRO A 501 -12.31 -3.89 -48.57
N GLU A 502 -13.05 -3.48 -49.60
CA GLU A 502 -13.04 -2.10 -50.11
C GLU A 502 -13.92 -1.16 -49.28
N ARG A 503 -14.88 -1.70 -48.54
CA ARG A 503 -15.77 -0.91 -47.70
C ARG A 503 -15.03 -0.22 -46.56
N ARG A 504 -15.44 1.03 -46.33
CA ARG A 504 -15.00 1.85 -45.21
C ARG A 504 -15.99 1.69 -44.07
N TRP A 505 -15.53 1.10 -42.98
CA TRP A 505 -16.35 0.69 -41.86
C TRP A 505 -16.36 1.75 -40.76
N ARG A 506 -17.56 2.16 -40.32
CA ARG A 506 -17.72 2.93 -39.08
C ARG A 506 -17.93 1.98 -37.91
N PRO A 507 -17.54 2.37 -36.68
CA PRO A 507 -17.79 1.58 -35.48
C PRO A 507 -19.25 1.19 -35.26
N ARG A 508 -20.19 2.02 -35.71
CA ARG A 508 -21.63 1.74 -35.64
C ARG A 508 -22.03 0.56 -36.53
N ASP A 509 -21.53 0.54 -37.77
CA ASP A 509 -21.87 -0.48 -38.76
C ASP A 509 -21.28 -1.84 -38.38
N LEU A 510 -20.04 -1.84 -37.85
CA LEU A 510 -19.42 -3.05 -37.33
C LEU A 510 -20.09 -3.53 -36.04
N ALA A 511 -20.51 -2.64 -35.15
CA ALA A 511 -21.27 -3.02 -33.96
C ALA A 511 -22.60 -3.70 -34.33
N GLN A 512 -23.26 -3.23 -35.39
CA GLN A 512 -24.48 -3.83 -35.92
C GLN A 512 -24.19 -5.21 -36.55
N ALA A 513 -23.13 -5.33 -37.35
CA ALA A 513 -22.73 -6.60 -37.96
C ALA A 513 -22.28 -7.66 -36.93
N LEU A 514 -21.69 -7.24 -35.81
CA LEU A 514 -21.22 -8.13 -34.74
C LEU A 514 -22.30 -8.46 -33.69
N GLY A 515 -23.44 -7.75 -33.73
CA GLY A 515 -24.69 -8.03 -32.99
C GLY A 515 -24.64 -7.95 -31.45
N THR A 516 -23.47 -8.11 -30.83
CA THR A 516 -23.31 -8.36 -29.39
C THR A 516 -22.47 -7.29 -28.68
N ILE A 517 -21.92 -6.30 -29.42
CA ILE A 517 -20.95 -5.33 -28.92
C ILE A 517 -21.48 -3.91 -29.05
N LYS A 518 -21.34 -3.10 -27.99
CA LYS A 518 -21.72 -1.68 -27.99
C LYS A 518 -20.74 -0.85 -28.83
N GLU A 519 -21.27 0.08 -29.62
CA GLU A 519 -20.50 0.99 -30.49
C GLU A 519 -19.38 1.74 -29.74
N SER A 520 -19.63 2.18 -28.49
CA SER A 520 -18.64 2.91 -27.68
C SER A 520 -17.40 2.07 -27.34
N THR A 521 -17.59 0.76 -27.15
CA THR A 521 -16.49 -0.19 -26.94
C THR A 521 -15.70 -0.39 -28.23
N LEU A 522 -16.39 -0.51 -29.36
CA LEU A 522 -15.74 -0.64 -30.67
C LEU A 522 -14.91 0.61 -31.03
N LYS A 523 -15.42 1.82 -30.75
CA LYS A 523 -14.71 3.09 -30.96
C LYS A 523 -13.36 3.12 -30.24
N GLN A 524 -13.31 2.70 -28.98
CA GLN A 524 -12.07 2.69 -28.18
C GLN A 524 -11.08 1.64 -28.69
N VAL A 525 -11.55 0.43 -28.95
CA VAL A 525 -10.71 -0.70 -29.35
C VAL A 525 -10.14 -0.52 -30.76
N MET A 526 -10.95 -0.08 -31.73
CA MET A 526 -10.49 0.18 -33.10
C MET A 526 -9.48 1.33 -33.17
N SER A 527 -9.66 2.38 -32.36
CA SER A 527 -8.68 3.47 -32.24
C SER A 527 -7.34 2.97 -31.66
N ALA A 528 -7.39 2.05 -30.71
CA ALA A 528 -6.19 1.40 -30.17
C ALA A 528 -5.50 0.48 -31.18
N TRP A 529 -6.26 -0.30 -31.96
CA TRP A 529 -5.72 -1.18 -33.00
C TRP A 529 -5.16 -0.42 -34.21
N SER A 530 -5.78 0.69 -34.60
CA SER A 530 -5.24 1.57 -35.63
C SER A 530 -3.90 2.20 -35.21
N ARG A 531 -3.76 2.65 -33.95
CA ARG A 531 -2.46 3.13 -33.43
C ARG A 531 -1.35 2.07 -33.44
N LYS A 532 -1.73 0.79 -33.46
CA LYS A 532 -0.82 -0.36 -33.54
C LYS A 532 -0.60 -0.87 -34.97
N GLY A 533 -1.17 -0.19 -35.98
CA GLY A 533 -1.05 -0.58 -37.40
C GLY A 533 -1.88 -1.81 -37.79
N LEU A 534 -2.77 -2.28 -36.92
CA LEU A 534 -3.59 -3.49 -37.14
C LEU A 534 -4.88 -3.21 -37.92
N LEU A 535 -5.27 -1.94 -38.03
CA LEU A 535 -6.38 -1.45 -38.85
C LEU A 535 -5.97 -0.16 -39.54
N LEU A 536 -6.38 0.01 -40.80
CA LEU A 536 -6.12 1.24 -41.53
C LEU A 536 -7.21 2.26 -41.18
N LYS A 537 -6.81 3.44 -40.69
CA LYS A 537 -7.76 4.54 -40.41
C LYS A 537 -7.72 5.54 -41.55
N THR A 538 -8.79 5.62 -42.31
CA THR A 538 -8.87 6.49 -43.50
C THR A 538 -9.42 7.87 -43.20
N ALA A 539 -10.23 8.02 -42.14
CA ALA A 539 -10.78 9.28 -41.67
C ALA A 539 -11.14 9.20 -40.17
N PRO A 540 -11.49 10.32 -39.50
CA PRO A 540 -11.95 10.30 -38.12
C PRO A 540 -13.15 9.34 -37.93
N GLY A 541 -12.92 8.24 -37.21
CA GLY A 541 -13.95 7.23 -36.94
C GLY A 541 -14.29 6.31 -38.11
N VAL A 542 -13.42 6.21 -39.12
CA VAL A 542 -13.62 5.35 -40.30
C VAL A 542 -12.39 4.47 -40.51
N TYR A 543 -12.60 3.16 -40.68
CA TYR A 543 -11.53 2.15 -40.75
C TYR A 543 -11.69 1.20 -41.94
N ALA A 544 -10.59 0.63 -42.43
CA ALA A 544 -10.56 -0.32 -43.55
C ALA A 544 -9.72 -1.57 -43.21
N HIS A 545 -9.99 -2.66 -43.93
CA HIS A 545 -9.28 -3.93 -43.74
C HIS A 545 -7.81 -3.79 -44.22
N PRO A 546 -6.83 -4.41 -43.53
CA PRO A 546 -5.40 -4.20 -43.82
C PRO A 546 -4.76 -5.06 -44.95
N MET A 547 -5.50 -5.72 -45.86
CA MET A 547 -4.94 -6.58 -46.95
C MET A 547 -5.10 -5.94 -48.34
N PRO A 548 -4.26 -6.31 -49.34
CA PRO A 548 -3.26 -5.39 -49.91
C PRO A 548 -3.73 -4.69 -51.18
N GLN A 549 -3.37 -3.42 -51.34
CA GLN A 549 -3.28 -2.83 -52.68
C GLN A 549 -1.97 -3.30 -53.34
N PRO A 550 -1.99 -3.72 -54.62
CA PRO A 550 -0.79 -4.03 -55.39
C PRO A 550 0.18 -2.84 -55.38
N ARG A 551 1.48 -3.16 -55.32
CA ARG A 551 2.56 -2.19 -55.51
C ARG A 551 2.47 -1.61 -56.92
N GLU A 552 1.85 -0.45 -57.08
CA GLU A 552 2.06 0.49 -58.19
C GLU A 552 1.11 1.68 -57.97
N LEU A 553 1.65 2.85 -57.60
CA LEU A 553 1.10 4.23 -57.76
C LEU A 553 1.65 5.27 -56.77
N GLN A 554 2.60 4.93 -55.88
CA GLN A 554 3.32 5.95 -55.08
C GLN A 554 4.62 6.47 -55.71
N GLN A 555 4.98 6.05 -56.93
CA GLN A 555 6.16 6.58 -57.63
C GLN A 555 5.87 7.70 -58.65
N GLN A 556 4.63 8.15 -58.84
CA GLN A 556 4.31 9.23 -59.79
C GLN A 556 3.99 10.60 -59.17
N SER A 557 3.85 10.74 -57.85
CA SER A 557 3.69 12.07 -57.20
C SER A 557 4.98 12.66 -56.63
N ARG A 558 6.16 12.14 -56.99
CA ARG A 558 7.47 12.75 -56.68
C ARG A 558 8.27 13.17 -57.93
N ARG A 559 7.60 13.32 -59.07
CA ARG A 559 8.17 13.88 -60.31
C ARG A 559 7.28 14.98 -60.93
N THR A 560 6.69 15.83 -60.11
CA THR A 560 6.21 17.18 -60.47
C THR A 560 5.93 17.96 -59.19
N ALA A 561 6.98 18.48 -58.57
CA ALA A 561 6.99 19.65 -57.68
C ALA A 561 8.46 19.99 -57.38
#